data_AF-A0A4Z0H6X6-F1
#
_entry.id   AF-A0A4Z0H6X6-F1
#
_cell.length_a   1.000
_cell.length_b   1.000
_cell.length_c   1.000
_cell.angle_alpha   90.00
_cell.angle_beta   90.00
_cell.angle_gamma   90.00
#
_symmetry.space_group_name_H-M   'P 1'
#
loop_
_entity.id
_entity.type
_entity.pdbx_description
1 polymer ?
#
loop_
_entity_poly.entity_id
_entity_poly.type
_entity_poly.pdbx_seq_one_letter_code
_entity_poly.pdbx_strand_id
1 'polypeptide(L)'
;MADQSASTGPVVGSVDTGRHARLRRRLGFAAVVACLPYLGLKLLWVCCVDVGVIDRSGLSTAAWIAVNLVTFLMDAAAEVIAYWLTRPGGPRVRTWLVALPMWTASGLLSAIMLAVPFQLVVGLLGSANPSAGDDFLQPWVYGVVYGGFIVEGAALLGAFAIYVHDRHGSVVNAPVRAFTRRVPPAARTAAAVAAGLLAATALARFAWACGAEFGLTAARISDMDSGARVVQATQAALSSAAAGGLAVLARGRSGYRVRLPLAAAWVGSASACSWGGFLGLIGDLVGADHRGSPFMAAVYGAEAVAGLLVLGAGTRALAGKPPRGAAPTDHVTTH
;
A
#
# COMPACT_ATOMS: atom_id res chain seq x y z
N MET A 1 -52.94 1.01 -39.39
CA MET A 1 -53.07 0.69 -37.95
C MET A 1 -52.07 -0.42 -37.66
N ALA A 2 -50.83 -0.05 -37.35
CA ALA A 2 -49.76 -0.99 -37.01
C ALA A 2 -49.04 -0.41 -35.78
N ASP A 3 -49.19 -1.13 -34.68
CA ASP A 3 -48.67 -0.83 -33.36
C ASP A 3 -47.19 -1.27 -33.31
N GLN A 4 -46.28 -0.33 -33.03
CA GLN A 4 -44.87 -0.63 -32.75
C GLN A 4 -44.61 -0.42 -31.26
N SER A 5 -44.71 -1.52 -30.52
CA SER A 5 -44.24 -1.63 -29.14
C SER A 5 -42.71 -1.54 -29.10
N ALA A 6 -42.18 -0.40 -28.66
CA ALA A 6 -40.76 -0.25 -28.35
C ALA A 6 -40.42 -1.05 -27.08
N SER A 7 -39.78 -2.21 -27.23
CA SER A 7 -39.21 -2.94 -26.09
C SER A 7 -37.90 -2.27 -25.67
N THR A 8 -37.94 -1.48 -24.60
CA THR A 8 -36.73 -1.03 -23.91
C THR A 8 -36.15 -2.19 -23.12
N GLY A 9 -35.20 -2.92 -23.72
CA GLY A 9 -34.39 -3.90 -23.01
C GLY A 9 -33.60 -3.24 -21.86
N PRO A 10 -33.29 -3.98 -20.78
CA PRO A 10 -32.62 -3.43 -19.62
C PRO A 10 -31.22 -2.93 -19.99
N VAL A 11 -30.91 -1.70 -19.59
CA VAL A 11 -29.58 -1.09 -19.71
C VAL A 11 -28.59 -1.91 -18.89
N VAL A 12 -27.87 -2.82 -19.55
CA VAL A 12 -26.86 -3.73 -18.96
C VAL A 12 -25.76 -2.96 -18.19
N GLY A 13 -25.55 -1.67 -18.46
CA GLY A 13 -24.61 -0.81 -17.73
C GLY A 13 -25.11 -0.26 -16.37
N SER A 14 -26.42 -0.29 -16.09
CA SER A 14 -26.98 0.29 -14.85
C SER A 14 -26.95 -0.67 -13.65
N VAL A 15 -26.97 -1.98 -13.91
CA VAL A 15 -27.03 -3.02 -12.87
C VAL A 15 -25.65 -3.26 -12.25
N ASP A 16 -24.60 -3.26 -13.08
CA ASP A 16 -23.22 -3.52 -12.64
C ASP A 16 -22.67 -2.36 -11.79
N THR A 17 -22.96 -1.13 -12.19
CA THR A 17 -22.63 0.10 -11.45
C THR A 17 -23.31 0.14 -10.08
N GLY A 18 -24.58 -0.30 -9.98
CA GLY A 18 -25.29 -0.42 -8.72
C GLY A 18 -24.71 -1.49 -7.78
N ARG A 19 -24.24 -2.62 -8.33
CA ARG A 19 -23.60 -3.69 -7.53
C ARG A 19 -22.23 -3.26 -7.00
N HIS A 20 -21.40 -2.64 -7.83
CA HIS A 20 -20.10 -2.12 -7.44
C HIS A 20 -20.22 -1.06 -6.33
N ALA A 21 -21.18 -0.14 -6.44
CA ALA A 21 -21.43 0.86 -5.41
C ALA A 21 -21.81 0.23 -4.05
N ARG A 22 -22.71 -0.78 -4.06
CA ARG A 22 -23.10 -1.49 -2.83
C ARG A 22 -21.93 -2.25 -2.22
N LEU A 23 -21.14 -2.95 -3.02
CA LEU A 23 -19.97 -3.68 -2.54
C LEU A 23 -18.93 -2.74 -1.94
N ARG A 24 -18.62 -1.63 -2.62
CA ARG A 24 -17.67 -0.62 -2.13
C ARG A 24 -18.12 -0.01 -0.80
N ARG A 25 -19.42 0.22 -0.60
CA ARG A 25 -19.97 0.68 0.69
C ARG A 25 -19.79 -0.37 1.80
N ARG A 26 -20.05 -1.64 1.50
CA ARG A 26 -19.86 -2.74 2.48
C ARG A 26 -18.39 -2.89 2.86
N LEU A 27 -17.49 -2.82 1.89
CA LEU A 27 -16.05 -2.89 2.13
C LEU A 27 -15.54 -1.69 2.93
N GLY A 28 -15.94 -0.46 2.59
CA GLY A 28 -15.55 0.71 3.38
C GLY A 28 -16.10 0.66 4.82
N PHE A 29 -17.33 0.16 5.02
CA PHE A 29 -17.86 -0.06 6.37
C PHE A 29 -17.08 -1.14 7.14
N ALA A 30 -16.73 -2.24 6.48
CA ALA A 30 -15.93 -3.30 7.09
C ALA A 30 -14.52 -2.82 7.49
N ALA A 31 -13.89 -1.95 6.69
CA ALA A 31 -12.61 -1.32 7.04
C ALA A 31 -12.72 -0.53 8.35
N VAL A 32 -13.69 0.40 8.43
CA VAL A 32 -13.97 1.20 9.63
C VAL A 32 -14.16 0.32 10.85
N VAL A 33 -15.06 -0.66 10.77
CA VAL A 33 -15.37 -1.53 11.91
C VAL A 33 -14.15 -2.35 12.34
N ALA A 34 -13.31 -2.80 11.41
CA ALA A 34 -12.12 -3.57 11.70
C ALA A 34 -11.03 -2.75 12.41
N CYS A 35 -10.92 -1.45 12.10
CA CYS A 35 -9.90 -0.58 12.68
C CYS A 35 -10.32 0.06 14.02
N LEU A 36 -11.62 0.13 14.31
CA LEU A 36 -12.14 0.76 15.55
C LEU A 36 -11.46 0.28 16.85
N PRO A 37 -11.24 -1.03 17.08
CA PRO A 37 -10.57 -1.48 18.30
C PRO A 37 -9.15 -0.92 18.45
N TYR A 38 -8.40 -0.87 17.34
CA TYR A 38 -7.03 -0.34 17.32
C TYR A 38 -7.02 1.18 17.54
N LEU A 39 -7.90 1.94 16.88
CA LEU A 39 -8.04 3.39 17.11
C LEU A 39 -8.41 3.69 18.57
N GLY A 40 -9.28 2.86 19.16
CA GLY A 40 -9.62 2.94 20.58
C GLY A 40 -8.41 2.72 21.48
N LEU A 41 -7.61 1.68 21.23
CA LEU A 41 -6.36 1.42 21.97
C LEU A 41 -5.39 2.59 21.86
N LYS A 42 -5.15 3.09 20.65
CA LYS A 42 -4.24 4.23 20.44
C LYS A 42 -4.70 5.49 21.15
N LEU A 43 -6.00 5.78 21.15
CA LEU A 43 -6.57 6.91 21.87
C LEU A 43 -6.37 6.76 23.38
N LEU A 44 -6.65 5.58 23.94
CA LEU A 44 -6.41 5.28 25.35
C LEU A 44 -4.92 5.48 25.72
N TRP A 45 -4.01 4.97 24.90
CA TRP A 45 -2.57 5.13 25.13
C TRP A 45 -2.10 6.59 25.03
N VAL A 46 -2.66 7.39 24.12
CA VAL A 46 -2.42 8.85 24.06
C VAL A 46 -2.93 9.55 25.32
N CYS A 47 -4.03 9.07 25.90
CA CYS A 47 -4.56 9.53 27.18
C CYS A 47 -3.85 8.92 28.40
N CYS A 48 -2.70 8.26 28.21
CA CYS A 48 -1.92 7.58 29.26
C CYS A 48 -2.70 6.49 30.02
N VAL A 49 -3.64 5.83 29.35
CA VAL A 49 -4.36 4.66 29.87
C VAL A 49 -3.70 3.39 29.34
N ASP A 50 -2.99 2.67 30.20
CA ASP A 50 -2.10 1.54 29.86
C ASP A 50 -2.85 0.20 29.60
N VAL A 51 -4.02 0.25 28.97
CA VAL A 51 -4.79 -0.96 28.63
C VAL A 51 -3.97 -1.86 27.71
N GLY A 52 -3.75 -3.11 28.15
CA GLY A 52 -2.98 -4.11 27.39
C GLY A 52 -1.46 -3.90 27.40
N VAL A 53 -0.94 -2.92 28.14
CA VAL A 53 0.50 -2.70 28.31
C VAL A 53 1.01 -3.50 29.51
N ILE A 54 2.17 -4.16 29.35
CA ILE A 54 2.85 -4.91 30.41
C ILE A 54 3.95 -4.05 31.02
N ASP A 55 4.92 -3.64 30.22
CA ASP A 55 6.02 -2.78 30.64
C ASP A 55 6.25 -1.63 29.66
N ARG A 56 6.34 -0.40 30.18
CA ARG A 56 6.66 0.83 29.43
C ARG A 56 7.97 1.46 29.90
N SER A 57 8.70 0.83 30.82
CA SER A 57 9.85 1.41 31.52
C SER A 57 10.95 1.93 30.59
N GLY A 58 11.13 1.30 29.43
CA GLY A 58 12.12 1.69 28.40
C GLY A 58 11.72 2.87 27.51
N LEU A 59 10.51 3.43 27.62
CA LEU A 59 10.01 4.50 26.76
C LEU A 59 9.58 5.73 27.57
N SER A 60 10.12 6.90 27.20
CA SER A 60 9.64 8.16 27.78
C SER A 60 8.15 8.36 27.49
N THR A 61 7.43 9.01 28.42
CA THR A 61 5.99 9.30 28.23
C THR A 61 5.74 10.14 26.98
N ALA A 62 6.64 11.08 26.67
CA ALA A 62 6.55 11.89 25.46
C ALA A 62 6.70 11.06 24.18
N ALA A 63 7.68 10.15 24.12
CA ALA A 63 7.85 9.25 22.99
C ALA A 63 6.64 8.31 22.82
N TRP A 64 6.11 7.78 23.92
CA TRP A 64 4.91 6.94 23.93
C TRP A 64 3.69 7.66 23.35
N ILE A 65 3.39 8.86 23.84
CA ILE A 65 2.28 9.67 23.31
C ILE A 65 2.51 10.01 21.83
N ALA A 66 3.73 10.43 21.47
CA ALA A 66 4.04 10.85 20.11
C ALA A 66 3.85 9.72 19.09
N VAL A 67 4.40 8.53 19.36
CA VAL A 67 4.28 7.37 18.45
C VAL A 67 2.82 6.93 18.33
N ASN A 68 2.08 6.90 19.44
CA ASN A 68 0.67 6.51 19.43
C ASN A 68 -0.23 7.54 18.75
N LEU A 69 0.04 8.83 18.92
CA LEU A 69 -0.68 9.89 18.23
C LEU A 69 -0.42 9.86 16.71
N VAL A 70 0.84 9.71 16.29
CA VAL A 70 1.18 9.62 14.87
C VAL A 70 0.49 8.43 14.22
N THR A 71 0.56 7.26 14.84
CA THR A 71 -0.07 6.04 14.32
C THR A 71 -1.60 6.12 14.36
N PHE A 72 -2.21 6.74 15.38
CA PHE A 72 -3.64 7.05 15.40
C PHE A 72 -4.05 7.94 14.21
N LEU A 73 -3.32 9.02 13.96
CA LEU A 73 -3.63 9.96 12.88
C LEU A 73 -3.48 9.33 11.49
N MET A 74 -2.51 8.41 11.34
CA MET A 74 -2.33 7.65 10.11
C MET A 74 -3.55 6.79 9.79
N ASP A 75 -4.02 5.99 10.75
CA ASP A 75 -5.17 5.10 10.51
C ASP A 75 -6.50 5.87 10.50
N ALA A 76 -6.65 6.94 11.30
CA ALA A 76 -7.79 7.83 11.19
C ALA A 76 -7.90 8.48 9.78
N ALA A 77 -6.78 8.81 9.14
CA ALA A 77 -6.77 9.29 7.76
C ALA A 77 -7.18 8.20 6.75
N ALA A 78 -6.75 6.96 6.96
CA ALA A 78 -7.21 5.81 6.16
C ALA A 78 -8.72 5.63 6.28
N GLU A 79 -9.28 5.77 7.49
CA GLU A 79 -10.72 5.62 7.73
C GLU A 79 -11.56 6.74 7.14
N VAL A 80 -11.07 7.97 7.18
CA VAL A 80 -11.69 9.06 6.43
C VAL A 80 -11.78 8.67 4.96
N ILE A 81 -10.72 8.12 4.36
CA ILE A 81 -10.72 7.71 2.95
C ILE A 81 -11.65 6.52 2.70
N ALA A 82 -11.65 5.52 3.58
CA ALA A 82 -12.59 4.40 3.51
C ALA A 82 -14.03 4.92 3.42
N TYR A 83 -14.37 5.86 4.30
CA TYR A 83 -15.65 6.55 4.28
C TYR A 83 -15.90 7.31 2.97
N TRP A 84 -14.93 8.07 2.46
CA TRP A 84 -15.04 8.78 1.18
C TRP A 84 -15.29 7.84 0.00
N LEU A 85 -14.63 6.68 -0.03
CA LEU A 85 -14.83 5.66 -1.05
C LEU A 85 -16.27 5.11 -1.02
N THR A 86 -16.96 5.12 0.12
CA THR A 86 -18.36 4.68 0.20
C THR A 86 -19.38 5.64 -0.41
N ARG A 87 -19.03 6.93 -0.62
CA ARG A 87 -19.98 7.94 -1.08
C ARG A 87 -20.36 7.78 -2.57
N PRO A 88 -21.64 7.97 -2.94
CA PRO A 88 -22.07 7.98 -4.33
C PRO A 88 -21.39 9.15 -5.07
N GLY A 89 -20.87 8.88 -6.28
CA GLY A 89 -20.11 9.86 -7.08
C GLY A 89 -18.63 9.99 -6.73
N GLY A 90 -18.16 9.36 -5.64
CA GLY A 90 -16.77 9.41 -5.18
C GLY A 90 -16.32 10.82 -4.73
N PRO A 91 -15.09 10.94 -4.19
CA PRO A 91 -14.55 12.23 -3.80
C PRO A 91 -14.50 13.22 -4.98
N ARG A 92 -15.10 14.40 -4.82
CA ARG A 92 -14.89 15.57 -5.70
C ARG A 92 -13.57 16.30 -5.40
N VAL A 93 -12.66 15.66 -4.67
CA VAL A 93 -11.35 16.22 -4.35
C VAL A 93 -10.32 15.88 -5.42
N ARG A 94 -9.23 16.65 -5.47
CA ARG A 94 -8.13 16.40 -6.41
C ARG A 94 -7.62 14.97 -6.23
N THR A 95 -7.46 14.21 -7.31
CA THR A 95 -7.09 12.78 -7.27
C THR A 95 -5.86 12.49 -6.42
N TRP A 96 -4.89 13.41 -6.34
CA TRP A 96 -3.69 13.25 -5.53
C TRP A 96 -3.96 13.19 -4.02
N LEU A 97 -5.02 13.85 -3.52
CA LEU A 97 -5.42 13.83 -2.10
C LEU A 97 -5.92 12.46 -1.65
N VAL A 98 -6.39 11.63 -2.58
CA VAL A 98 -6.80 10.25 -2.32
C VAL A 98 -5.67 9.29 -2.67
N ALA A 99 -4.96 9.55 -3.77
CA ALA A 99 -3.92 8.66 -4.26
C ALA A 99 -2.74 8.55 -3.29
N LEU A 100 -2.25 9.66 -2.72
CA LEU A 100 -1.10 9.62 -1.83
C LEU A 100 -1.40 8.81 -0.55
N PRO A 101 -2.47 9.09 0.22
CA PRO A 101 -2.68 8.32 1.43
C PRO A 101 -3.13 6.87 1.12
N MET A 102 -3.87 6.63 0.03
CA MET A 102 -4.13 5.25 -0.40
C MET A 102 -2.87 4.51 -0.80
N TRP A 103 -1.90 5.19 -1.42
CA TRP A 103 -0.60 4.61 -1.76
C TRP A 103 0.11 4.20 -0.47
N THR A 104 0.26 5.13 0.48
CA THR A 104 0.85 4.83 1.80
C THR A 104 0.14 3.70 2.53
N ALA A 105 -1.20 3.75 2.66
CA ALA A 105 -2.00 2.70 3.29
C ALA A 105 -1.82 1.33 2.58
N SER A 106 -1.77 1.31 1.24
CA SER A 106 -1.50 0.09 0.49
C SER A 106 -0.14 -0.52 0.85
N GLY A 107 0.90 0.31 0.97
CA GLY A 107 2.23 -0.15 1.35
C GLY A 107 2.30 -0.70 2.77
N LEU A 108 1.74 0.04 3.73
CA LEU A 108 1.72 -0.38 5.13
C LEU A 108 0.92 -1.66 5.33
N LEU A 109 -0.34 -1.68 4.89
CA LEU A 109 -1.25 -2.80 5.10
C LEU A 109 -0.83 -4.05 4.33
N SER A 110 -0.34 -3.93 3.09
CA SER A 110 0.09 -5.10 2.31
C SER A 110 1.25 -5.87 2.97
N ALA A 111 2.20 -5.16 3.58
CA ALA A 111 3.28 -5.81 4.30
C ALA A 111 2.76 -6.59 5.52
N ILE A 112 1.83 -6.01 6.30
CA ILE A 112 1.21 -6.69 7.45
C ILE A 112 0.39 -7.89 6.99
N MET A 113 -0.46 -7.71 5.97
CA MET A 113 -1.31 -8.73 5.39
C MET A 113 -0.55 -9.94 4.85
N LEU A 114 0.72 -9.76 4.47
CA LEU A 114 1.58 -10.85 4.02
C LEU A 114 2.42 -11.40 5.17
N ALA A 115 3.16 -10.54 5.88
CA ALA A 115 4.13 -10.97 6.88
C ALA A 115 3.47 -11.67 8.07
N VAL A 116 2.34 -11.18 8.58
CA VAL A 116 1.72 -11.77 9.80
C VAL A 116 1.23 -13.20 9.54
N PRO A 117 0.46 -13.50 8.47
CA PRO A 117 0.08 -14.88 8.17
C PRO A 117 1.28 -15.81 7.97
N PHE A 118 2.33 -15.36 7.27
CA PHE A 118 3.54 -16.19 7.12
C PHE A 118 4.26 -16.42 8.45
N GLN A 119 4.37 -15.41 9.31
CA GLN A 119 4.94 -15.57 10.65
C GLN A 119 4.13 -16.55 11.50
N LEU A 120 2.80 -16.52 11.43
CA LEU A 120 1.95 -17.51 12.10
C LEU A 120 2.22 -18.93 11.58
N VAL A 121 2.34 -19.12 10.27
CA VAL A 121 2.66 -20.43 9.66
C VAL A 121 4.02 -20.95 10.11
N VAL A 122 5.05 -20.10 10.10
CA VAL A 122 6.39 -20.51 10.59
C VAL A 122 6.35 -20.73 12.11
N GLY A 123 5.50 -20.01 12.84
CA GLY A 123 5.25 -20.21 14.26
C GLY A 123 4.74 -21.61 14.59
N LEU A 124 3.90 -22.18 13.72
CA LEU A 124 3.46 -23.57 13.82
C LEU A 124 4.59 -24.59 13.65
N LEU A 125 5.71 -24.18 13.06
CA LEU A 125 6.93 -24.99 12.88
C LEU A 125 7.95 -24.78 14.01
N GLY A 126 7.55 -24.08 15.09
CA GLY A 126 8.38 -23.87 16.28
C GLY A 126 9.12 -22.53 16.33
N SER A 127 8.82 -21.58 15.44
CA SER A 127 9.34 -20.21 15.58
C SER A 127 8.55 -19.36 16.57
N ALA A 128 9.07 -18.16 16.87
CA ALA A 128 8.32 -17.14 17.57
C ALA A 128 7.00 -16.83 16.84
N ASN A 129 5.92 -16.72 17.62
CA ASN A 129 4.59 -16.36 17.13
C ASN A 129 4.39 -14.85 17.33
N PRO A 130 4.02 -14.10 16.27
CA PRO A 130 3.86 -12.65 16.33
C PRO A 130 2.74 -12.18 17.27
N SER A 131 1.91 -13.10 17.77
CA SER A 131 0.81 -12.82 18.70
C SER A 131 0.95 -13.51 20.06
N ALA A 132 2.09 -14.16 20.34
CA ALA A 132 2.33 -14.82 21.63
C ALA A 132 2.52 -13.83 22.79
N GLY A 133 2.61 -12.52 22.51
CA GLY A 133 2.99 -11.50 23.47
C GLY A 133 4.49 -11.44 23.68
N ASP A 134 4.93 -10.32 24.22
CA ASP A 134 6.29 -10.07 24.68
C ASP A 134 6.23 -9.41 26.05
N ASP A 135 7.37 -9.00 26.60
CA ASP A 135 7.41 -8.29 27.89
C ASP A 135 6.83 -6.86 27.80
N PHE A 136 6.37 -6.44 26.61
CA PHE A 136 5.89 -5.09 26.33
C PHE A 136 4.36 -4.99 26.29
N LEU A 137 3.67 -5.84 25.52
CA LEU A 137 2.22 -5.84 25.36
C LEU A 137 1.60 -7.22 25.62
N GLN A 138 0.38 -7.20 26.13
CA GLN A 138 -0.43 -8.40 26.31
C GLN A 138 -0.70 -9.10 24.96
N PRO A 139 -0.65 -10.45 24.88
CA PRO A 139 -0.81 -11.21 23.63
C PRO A 139 -2.07 -10.85 22.81
N TRP A 140 -3.19 -10.58 23.50
CA TRP A 140 -4.46 -10.25 22.85
C TRP A 140 -4.39 -8.94 22.06
N VAL A 141 -3.52 -8.00 22.44
CA VAL A 141 -3.34 -6.72 21.75
C VAL A 141 -2.86 -6.99 20.33
N TYR A 142 -1.82 -7.82 20.17
CA TYR A 142 -1.31 -8.20 18.85
C TYR A 142 -2.38 -8.87 17.99
N GLY A 143 -3.16 -9.78 18.56
CA GLY A 143 -4.26 -10.44 17.85
C GLY A 143 -5.32 -9.46 17.35
N VAL A 144 -5.74 -8.51 18.21
CA VAL A 144 -6.70 -7.46 17.84
C VAL A 144 -6.14 -6.53 16.77
N VAL A 145 -4.91 -6.05 16.94
CA VAL A 145 -4.29 -5.08 16.02
C VAL A 145 -4.01 -5.71 14.66
N TYR A 146 -3.32 -6.85 14.62
CA TYR A 146 -2.99 -7.49 13.34
C TYR A 146 -4.22 -8.09 12.66
N GLY A 147 -5.16 -8.67 13.42
CA GLY A 147 -6.42 -9.14 12.87
C GLY A 147 -7.23 -8.00 12.24
N GLY A 148 -7.33 -6.86 12.96
CA GLY A 148 -7.96 -5.64 12.47
C GLY A 148 -7.33 -5.15 11.17
N PHE A 149 -6.00 -4.97 11.13
CA PHE A 149 -5.29 -4.50 9.93
C PHE A 149 -5.39 -5.43 8.74
N ILE A 150 -5.45 -6.75 8.94
CA ILE A 150 -5.65 -7.70 7.84
C ILE A 150 -7.04 -7.50 7.21
N VAL A 151 -8.08 -7.41 8.04
CA VAL A 151 -9.46 -7.20 7.56
C VAL A 151 -9.61 -5.81 6.94
N GLU A 152 -9.08 -4.78 7.60
CA GLU A 152 -9.06 -3.40 7.12
C GLU A 152 -8.36 -3.30 5.76
N GLY A 153 -7.14 -3.83 5.66
CA GLY A 153 -6.38 -3.85 4.41
C GLY A 153 -7.11 -4.57 3.29
N ALA A 154 -7.66 -5.75 3.55
CA ALA A 154 -8.44 -6.48 2.53
C ALA A 154 -9.65 -5.66 2.06
N ALA A 155 -10.38 -5.06 3.00
CA ALA A 155 -11.59 -4.31 2.71
C ALA A 155 -11.30 -2.99 1.98
N LEU A 156 -10.37 -2.19 2.51
CA LEU A 156 -9.98 -0.89 1.98
C LEU A 156 -9.34 -1.02 0.60
N LEU A 157 -8.40 -1.96 0.40
CA LEU A 157 -7.76 -2.19 -0.90
C LEU A 157 -8.75 -2.77 -1.92
N GLY A 158 -9.67 -3.62 -1.49
CA GLY A 158 -10.77 -4.09 -2.34
C GLY A 158 -11.68 -2.94 -2.80
N ALA A 159 -12.09 -2.06 -1.87
CA ALA A 159 -12.90 -0.89 -2.17
C ALA A 159 -12.18 0.06 -3.13
N PHE A 160 -10.89 0.27 -2.92
CA PHE A 160 -10.05 1.10 -3.78
C PHE A 160 -9.86 0.49 -5.17
N ALA A 161 -9.66 -0.83 -5.28
CA ALA A 161 -9.54 -1.50 -6.56
C ALA A 161 -10.81 -1.36 -7.41
N ILE A 162 -11.99 -1.46 -6.80
CA ILE A 162 -13.28 -1.21 -7.46
C ILE A 162 -13.37 0.26 -7.89
N TYR A 163 -13.03 1.20 -7.00
CA TYR A 163 -13.03 2.63 -7.33
C TYR A 163 -12.12 2.97 -8.52
N VAL A 164 -10.90 2.43 -8.55
CA VAL A 164 -9.96 2.61 -9.66
C VAL A 164 -10.48 1.96 -10.93
N HIS A 165 -11.12 0.79 -10.84
CA HIS A 165 -11.73 0.14 -12.00
C HIS A 165 -12.88 0.96 -12.58
N ASP A 166 -13.81 1.43 -11.75
CA ASP A 166 -14.95 2.23 -12.19
C ASP A 166 -14.51 3.55 -12.84
N ARG A 167 -13.47 4.20 -12.29
CA ARG A 167 -13.03 5.54 -12.74
C ARG A 167 -11.97 5.52 -13.85
N HIS A 168 -11.09 4.52 -13.83
CA HIS A 168 -9.90 4.44 -14.69
C HIS A 168 -9.81 3.10 -15.44
N GLY A 169 -10.93 2.37 -15.55
CA GLY A 169 -11.03 1.07 -16.22
C GLY A 169 -10.40 1.03 -17.61
N SER A 170 -10.61 2.07 -18.43
CA SER A 170 -10.03 2.16 -19.77
C SER A 170 -8.50 2.22 -19.77
N VAL A 171 -7.89 2.77 -18.72
CA VAL A 171 -6.43 2.87 -18.57
C VAL A 171 -5.87 1.56 -18.01
N VAL A 172 -6.43 1.05 -16.92
CA VAL A 172 -5.90 -0.14 -16.24
C VAL A 172 -6.12 -1.43 -17.05
N ASN A 173 -7.15 -1.47 -17.89
CA ASN A 173 -7.43 -2.61 -18.76
C ASN A 173 -6.74 -2.51 -20.13
N ALA A 174 -6.08 -1.37 -20.44
CA ALA A 174 -5.35 -1.21 -21.68
C ALA A 174 -4.12 -2.14 -21.73
N PRO A 175 -3.67 -2.53 -22.94
CA PRO A 175 -2.37 -3.18 -23.12
C PRO A 175 -1.22 -2.27 -22.66
N VAL A 176 -0.20 -2.83 -22.03
CA VAL A 176 0.99 -2.10 -21.57
C VAL A 176 1.61 -1.27 -22.70
N ARG A 177 1.73 -1.82 -23.91
CA ARG A 177 2.21 -1.08 -25.09
C ARG A 177 1.45 0.21 -25.40
N ALA A 178 0.13 0.21 -25.19
CA ALA A 178 -0.71 1.38 -25.46
C ALA A 178 -0.57 2.44 -24.36
N PHE A 179 -0.43 2.00 -23.11
CA PHE A 179 -0.17 2.86 -21.97
C PHE A 179 1.21 3.52 -22.07
N THR A 180 2.28 2.74 -22.30
CA THR A 180 3.66 3.26 -22.34
C THR A 180 3.86 4.34 -23.41
N ARG A 181 3.14 4.28 -24.54
CA ARG A 181 3.17 5.34 -25.57
C ARG A 181 2.66 6.70 -25.08
N ARG A 182 1.81 6.72 -24.05
CA ARG A 182 1.26 7.95 -23.44
C ARG A 182 2.14 8.48 -22.30
N VAL A 183 3.09 7.69 -21.82
CA VAL A 183 3.96 8.07 -20.69
C VAL A 183 5.14 8.90 -21.21
N PRO A 184 5.36 10.12 -20.66
CA PRO A 184 6.50 10.95 -21.06
C PRO A 184 7.86 10.25 -20.85
N PRO A 185 8.87 10.49 -21.69
CA PRO A 185 10.20 9.88 -21.55
C PRO A 185 10.82 10.06 -20.16
N ALA A 186 10.71 11.25 -19.58
CA ALA A 186 11.22 11.53 -18.24
C ALA A 186 10.57 10.65 -17.15
N ALA A 187 9.25 10.41 -17.24
CA ALA A 187 8.55 9.52 -16.32
C ALA A 187 8.96 8.05 -16.51
N ARG A 188 9.28 7.63 -17.75
CA ARG A 188 9.84 6.30 -18.03
C ARG A 188 11.24 6.13 -17.47
N THR A 189 12.10 7.13 -17.60
CA THR A 189 13.44 7.12 -17.01
C THR A 189 13.36 7.05 -15.48
N ALA A 190 12.53 7.87 -14.85
CA ALA A 190 12.31 7.82 -13.41
C ALA A 190 11.82 6.43 -12.95
N ALA A 191 10.87 5.82 -13.68
CA ALA A 191 10.39 4.47 -13.40
C ALA A 191 11.49 3.40 -13.54
N ALA A 192 12.40 3.54 -14.52
CA ALA A 192 13.52 2.62 -14.71
C ALA A 192 14.58 2.75 -13.59
N VAL A 193 14.90 3.99 -13.17
CA VAL A 193 15.78 4.25 -12.02
C VAL A 193 15.18 3.66 -10.75
N ALA A 194 13.89 3.91 -10.49
CA ALA A 194 13.19 3.34 -9.35
C ALA A 194 13.19 1.80 -9.39
N ALA A 195 13.01 1.19 -10.56
CA ALA A 195 13.09 -0.26 -10.71
C ALA A 195 14.47 -0.81 -10.33
N GLY A 196 15.55 -0.12 -10.72
CA GLY A 196 16.92 -0.50 -10.34
C GLY A 196 17.17 -0.41 -8.83
N LEU A 197 16.73 0.69 -8.20
CA LEU A 197 16.83 0.86 -6.75
C LEU A 197 16.01 -0.21 -5.99
N LEU A 198 14.79 -0.49 -6.44
CA LEU A 198 13.93 -1.53 -5.84
C LEU A 198 14.50 -2.93 -6.02
N ALA A 199 15.14 -3.23 -7.16
CA ALA A 199 15.81 -4.50 -7.36
C ALA A 199 17.02 -4.67 -6.44
N ALA A 200 17.84 -3.62 -6.28
CA ALA A 200 19.01 -3.64 -5.39
C ALA A 200 18.61 -3.81 -3.92
N THR A 201 17.61 -3.06 -3.46
CA THR A 201 17.09 -3.15 -2.09
C THR A 201 16.39 -4.49 -1.85
N ALA A 202 15.64 -5.02 -2.82
CA ALA A 202 15.07 -6.36 -2.74
C ALA A 202 16.14 -7.44 -2.55
N LEU A 203 17.28 -7.34 -3.25
CA LEU A 203 18.38 -8.29 -3.08
C LEU A 203 18.99 -8.22 -1.68
N ALA A 204 19.22 -7.01 -1.14
CA ALA A 204 19.71 -6.85 0.23
C ALA A 204 18.74 -7.44 1.26
N ARG A 205 17.44 -7.11 1.15
CA ARG A 205 16.37 -7.65 1.99
C ARG A 205 16.30 -9.17 1.91
N PHE A 206 16.39 -9.74 0.70
CA PHE A 206 16.41 -11.19 0.49
C PHE A 206 17.62 -11.84 1.15
N ALA A 207 18.81 -11.26 1.00
CA ALA A 207 20.01 -11.79 1.62
C ALA A 207 19.91 -11.80 3.15
N TRP A 208 19.39 -10.73 3.77
CA TRP A 208 19.12 -10.68 5.21
C TRP A 208 18.08 -11.73 5.65
N ALA A 209 17.02 -11.92 4.86
CA ALA A 209 16.06 -12.99 5.10
C ALA A 209 16.72 -14.38 5.11
N CYS A 210 17.72 -14.59 4.25
CA CYS A 210 18.47 -15.85 4.13
C CYS A 210 19.59 -16.06 5.15
N GLY A 211 19.88 -15.13 6.05
CA GLY A 211 21.01 -15.30 7.00
C GLY A 211 22.12 -14.30 6.89
N ALA A 212 22.16 -13.48 5.83
CA ALA A 212 23.30 -12.60 5.64
C ALA A 212 23.35 -11.51 6.73
N GLU A 213 24.55 -11.27 7.25
CA GLU A 213 24.79 -10.30 8.33
C GLU A 213 25.45 -9.01 7.84
N PHE A 214 25.80 -8.93 6.55
CA PHE A 214 26.51 -7.77 6.01
C PHE A 214 25.67 -6.50 6.19
N GLY A 215 26.35 -5.44 6.61
CA GLY A 215 25.72 -4.14 6.83
C GLY A 215 24.68 -4.14 7.96
N LEU A 216 24.58 -5.18 8.80
CA LEU A 216 23.80 -5.14 10.03
C LEU A 216 24.70 -4.76 11.21
N THR A 217 24.12 -4.12 12.24
CA THR A 217 24.81 -3.95 13.53
C THR A 217 24.72 -5.23 14.36
N ALA A 218 25.58 -5.38 15.37
CA ALA A 218 25.52 -6.53 16.29
C ALA A 218 24.12 -6.70 16.92
N ALA A 219 23.50 -5.60 17.35
CA ALA A 219 22.12 -5.61 17.86
C ALA A 219 21.09 -6.08 16.82
N ARG A 220 21.25 -5.71 15.54
CA ARG A 220 20.32 -6.17 14.49
C ARG A 220 20.53 -7.62 14.11
N ILE A 221 21.73 -8.15 14.29
CA ILE A 221 22.02 -9.58 14.12
C ILE A 221 21.35 -10.37 15.25
N SER A 222 21.46 -9.91 16.51
CA SER A 222 20.80 -10.57 17.65
C SER A 222 19.28 -10.57 17.55
N ASP A 223 18.70 -9.48 17.02
CA ASP A 223 17.25 -9.36 16.84
C ASP A 223 16.71 -10.10 15.60
N MET A 224 17.58 -10.66 14.74
CA MET A 224 17.18 -11.31 13.49
C MET A 224 16.68 -12.74 13.70
N ASP A 225 15.57 -12.84 14.42
CA ASP A 225 14.85 -14.09 14.60
C ASP A 225 14.12 -14.54 13.32
N SER A 226 13.43 -15.68 13.38
CA SER A 226 12.67 -16.22 12.26
C SER A 226 11.52 -15.32 11.83
N GLY A 227 10.87 -14.60 12.75
CA GLY A 227 9.82 -13.64 12.45
C GLY A 227 10.35 -12.44 11.67
N ALA A 228 11.45 -11.85 12.13
CA ALA A 228 12.17 -10.78 11.47
C ALA A 228 12.63 -11.18 10.06
N ARG A 229 13.11 -12.42 9.87
CA ARG A 229 13.45 -12.95 8.53
C ARG A 229 12.25 -13.03 7.60
N VAL A 230 11.07 -13.41 8.09
CA VAL A 230 9.82 -13.40 7.30
C VAL A 230 9.45 -11.97 6.88
N VAL A 231 9.65 -10.97 7.75
CA VAL A 231 9.45 -9.56 7.40
C VAL A 231 10.42 -9.13 6.30
N GLN A 232 11.71 -9.49 6.39
CA GLN A 232 12.69 -9.20 5.34
C GLN A 232 12.32 -9.88 4.00
N ALA A 233 11.90 -11.14 4.03
CA ALA A 233 11.45 -11.88 2.85
C ALA A 233 10.21 -11.23 2.20
N THR A 234 9.26 -10.78 3.03
CA THR A 234 8.05 -10.09 2.56
C THR A 234 8.40 -8.79 1.86
N GLN A 235 9.28 -7.97 2.46
CA GLN A 235 9.73 -6.73 1.84
C GLN A 235 10.53 -6.98 0.55
N ALA A 236 11.38 -8.02 0.53
CA ALA A 236 12.09 -8.42 -0.67
C ALA A 236 11.12 -8.81 -1.81
N ALA A 237 10.06 -9.56 -1.50
CA ALA A 237 9.06 -9.97 -2.46
C ALA A 237 8.26 -8.78 -3.02
N LEU A 238 7.84 -7.85 -2.15
CA LEU A 238 7.11 -6.64 -2.55
C LEU A 238 7.99 -5.72 -3.41
N SER A 239 9.23 -5.47 -3.01
CA SER A 239 10.19 -4.67 -3.79
C SER A 239 10.52 -5.32 -5.14
N SER A 240 10.66 -6.66 -5.18
CA SER A 240 10.86 -7.41 -6.42
C SER A 240 9.66 -7.30 -7.36
N ALA A 241 8.44 -7.40 -6.81
CA ALA A 241 7.21 -7.24 -7.59
C ALA A 241 7.10 -5.83 -8.17
N ALA A 242 7.45 -4.80 -7.40
CA ALA A 242 7.47 -3.43 -7.90
C ALA A 242 8.53 -3.21 -8.98
N ALA A 243 9.76 -3.70 -8.78
CA ALA A 243 10.82 -3.64 -9.79
C ALA A 243 10.39 -4.33 -11.10
N GLY A 244 9.81 -5.53 -11.02
CA GLY A 244 9.29 -6.26 -12.17
C GLY A 244 8.14 -5.52 -12.87
N GLY A 245 7.18 -4.99 -12.10
CA GLY A 245 6.06 -4.20 -12.61
C GLY A 245 6.53 -2.96 -13.36
N LEU A 246 7.46 -2.19 -12.77
CA LEU A 246 8.07 -1.02 -13.39
C LEU A 246 8.88 -1.37 -14.63
N ALA A 247 9.65 -2.47 -14.61
CA ALA A 247 10.41 -2.93 -15.78
C ALA A 247 9.48 -3.28 -16.96
N VAL A 248 8.35 -3.95 -16.70
CA VAL A 248 7.33 -4.25 -17.72
C VAL A 248 6.74 -2.97 -18.29
N LEU A 249 6.36 -2.01 -17.43
CA LEU A 249 5.79 -0.72 -17.83
C LEU A 249 6.79 0.15 -18.62
N ALA A 250 8.06 0.19 -18.20
CA ALA A 250 9.10 1.00 -18.82
C ALA A 250 9.49 0.45 -20.21
N ARG A 251 9.57 -0.88 -20.36
CA ARG A 251 9.86 -1.54 -21.64
C ARG A 251 8.73 -1.34 -22.64
N GLY A 252 7.47 -1.41 -22.21
CA GLY A 252 6.31 -1.10 -23.07
C GLY A 252 6.07 -2.09 -24.21
N ARG A 253 6.69 -3.27 -24.19
CA ARG A 253 6.61 -4.25 -25.29
C ARG A 253 5.54 -5.32 -25.08
N SER A 254 4.97 -5.41 -23.88
CA SER A 254 4.05 -6.49 -23.52
C SER A 254 2.60 -6.24 -23.98
N GLY A 255 1.93 -7.32 -24.37
CA GLY A 255 0.48 -7.37 -24.58
C GLY A 255 -0.33 -7.55 -23.29
N TYR A 256 0.33 -7.78 -22.14
CA TYR A 256 -0.34 -7.87 -20.84
C TYR A 256 -1.13 -6.60 -20.53
N ARG A 257 -2.19 -6.75 -19.73
CA ARG A 257 -2.96 -5.61 -19.23
C ARG A 257 -2.14 -4.83 -18.22
N VAL A 258 -2.27 -3.50 -18.23
CA VAL A 258 -1.55 -2.58 -17.33
C VAL A 258 -1.85 -2.84 -15.86
N ARG A 259 -3.05 -3.35 -15.53
CA ARG A 259 -3.52 -3.53 -14.16
C ARG A 259 -2.53 -4.26 -13.26
N LEU A 260 -2.00 -5.41 -13.70
CA LEU A 260 -1.10 -6.21 -12.86
C LEU A 260 0.26 -5.52 -12.61
N PRO A 261 1.04 -5.11 -13.63
CA PRO A 261 2.31 -4.45 -13.39
C PRO A 261 2.14 -3.09 -12.70
N LEU A 262 1.03 -2.38 -12.93
CA LEU A 262 0.72 -1.14 -12.21
C LEU A 262 0.39 -1.40 -10.74
N ALA A 263 -0.38 -2.42 -10.42
CA ALA A 263 -0.68 -2.79 -9.02
C ALA A 263 0.60 -3.24 -8.29
N ALA A 264 1.45 -4.04 -8.94
CA ALA A 264 2.73 -4.46 -8.38
C ALA A 264 3.66 -3.26 -8.12
N ALA A 265 3.80 -2.36 -9.10
CA ALA A 265 4.55 -1.11 -8.94
C ALA A 265 3.97 -0.22 -7.83
N TRP A 266 2.65 -0.08 -7.75
CA TRP A 266 1.96 0.72 -6.75
C TRP A 266 2.21 0.20 -5.33
N VAL A 267 1.85 -1.06 -5.07
CA VAL A 267 1.89 -1.65 -3.73
C VAL A 267 3.33 -1.83 -3.24
N GLY A 268 4.22 -2.38 -4.08
CA GLY A 268 5.58 -2.64 -3.63
C GLY A 268 6.42 -1.37 -3.45
N SER A 269 6.25 -0.35 -4.30
CA SER A 269 6.93 0.94 -4.10
C SER A 269 6.40 1.70 -2.90
N ALA A 270 5.09 1.59 -2.61
CA ALA A 270 4.50 2.10 -1.39
C ALA A 270 5.05 1.40 -0.16
N SER A 271 5.15 0.07 -0.19
CA SER A 271 5.69 -0.70 0.94
C SER A 271 7.13 -0.30 1.21
N ALA A 272 7.98 -0.28 0.17
CA ALA A 272 9.37 0.13 0.28
C ALA A 272 9.48 1.53 0.91
N CYS A 273 8.77 2.52 0.37
CA CYS A 273 8.87 3.88 0.91
C CYS A 273 8.27 4.05 2.30
N SER A 274 7.11 3.43 2.56
CA SER A 274 6.41 3.62 3.83
C SER A 274 7.16 2.92 4.95
N TRP A 275 7.61 1.67 4.76
CA TRP A 275 8.36 0.94 5.78
C TRP A 275 9.80 1.40 5.89
N GLY A 276 10.53 1.58 4.78
CA GLY A 276 11.90 2.08 4.81
C GLY A 276 11.98 3.47 5.44
N GLY A 277 11.09 4.39 5.04
CA GLY A 277 11.02 5.74 5.59
C GLY A 277 10.56 5.78 7.05
N PHE A 278 9.51 5.04 7.40
CA PHE A 278 8.97 4.99 8.77
C PHE A 278 9.94 4.33 9.75
N LEU A 279 10.56 3.20 9.39
CA LEU A 279 11.53 2.52 10.23
C LEU A 279 12.80 3.35 10.43
N GLY A 280 13.28 4.04 9.39
CA GLY A 280 14.39 4.98 9.51
C GLY A 280 14.06 6.13 10.48
N LEU A 281 12.88 6.74 10.32
CA LEU A 281 12.43 7.83 11.19
C LEU A 281 12.25 7.40 12.65
N ILE A 282 11.61 6.25 12.91
CA ILE A 282 11.42 5.74 14.28
C ILE A 282 12.76 5.38 14.93
N GLY A 283 13.66 4.73 14.18
CA GLY A 283 14.99 4.40 14.70
C GLY A 283 15.75 5.64 15.21
N ASP A 284 15.60 6.78 14.53
CA ASP A 284 16.21 8.04 14.96
C ASP A 284 15.51 8.68 16.15
N LEU A 285 14.19 8.48 16.31
CA LEU A 285 13.39 9.03 17.41
C LEU A 285 13.53 8.25 18.72
N VAL A 286 13.74 6.93 18.66
CA VAL A 286 13.78 6.06 19.86
C VAL A 286 15.15 6.09 20.55
N GLY A 287 16.24 6.36 19.82
CA GLY A 287 17.56 6.62 20.42
C GLY A 287 18.73 6.01 19.65
N ALA A 288 19.96 6.37 20.05
CA ALA A 288 21.19 5.99 19.36
C ALA A 288 21.40 4.46 19.28
N ASP A 289 21.00 3.72 20.30
CA ASP A 289 21.18 2.26 20.38
C ASP A 289 20.32 1.49 19.36
N HIS A 290 19.26 2.12 18.85
CA HIS A 290 18.32 1.53 17.89
C HIS A 290 18.59 1.96 16.44
N ARG A 291 19.59 2.84 16.23
CA ARG A 291 19.98 3.31 14.91
C ARG A 291 20.56 2.17 14.07
N GLY A 292 20.08 2.07 12.83
CA GLY A 292 20.64 1.14 11.85
C GLY A 292 22.06 1.54 11.45
N SER A 293 22.79 0.59 10.85
CA SER A 293 24.09 0.91 10.25
C SER A 293 23.93 1.92 9.09
N PRO A 294 25.01 2.59 8.66
CA PRO A 294 24.98 3.43 7.46
C PRO A 294 24.50 2.68 6.21
N PHE A 295 24.80 1.39 6.10
CA PHE A 295 24.34 0.56 4.99
C PHE A 295 22.82 0.33 5.04
N MET A 296 22.25 0.06 6.22
CA MET A 296 20.80 -0.05 6.41
C MET A 296 20.10 1.27 6.08
N ALA A 297 20.66 2.39 6.56
CA ALA A 297 20.14 3.72 6.25
C ALA A 297 20.15 4.00 4.73
N ALA A 298 21.20 3.57 4.02
CA ALA A 298 21.26 3.67 2.57
C ALA A 298 20.18 2.81 1.86
N VAL A 299 19.93 1.58 2.35
CA VAL A 299 18.85 0.72 1.83
C VAL A 299 17.49 1.39 2.04
N TYR A 300 17.21 1.87 3.25
CA TYR A 300 15.93 2.54 3.57
C TYR A 300 15.76 3.86 2.80
N GLY A 301 16.84 4.62 2.63
CA GLY A 301 16.85 5.83 1.81
C GLY A 301 16.59 5.53 0.34
N ALA A 302 17.19 4.46 -0.21
CA ALA A 302 16.94 4.03 -1.58
C ALA A 302 15.49 3.56 -1.79
N GLU A 303 14.91 2.85 -0.82
CA GLU A 303 13.49 2.45 -0.82
C GLU A 303 12.55 3.66 -0.83
N ALA A 304 12.83 4.66 0.02
CA ALA A 304 12.07 5.91 0.08
C ALA A 304 12.16 6.71 -1.23
N VAL A 305 13.38 6.91 -1.75
CA VAL A 305 13.60 7.61 -3.02
C VAL A 305 12.91 6.89 -4.17
N ALA A 306 13.01 5.56 -4.25
CA ALA A 306 12.36 4.79 -5.29
C ALA A 306 10.83 4.95 -5.26
N GLY A 307 10.21 4.89 -4.09
CA GLY A 307 8.76 5.10 -3.97
C GLY A 307 8.32 6.51 -4.38
N LEU A 308 9.05 7.55 -3.97
CA LEU A 308 8.78 8.93 -4.39
C LEU A 308 8.95 9.13 -5.90
N LEU A 309 9.96 8.49 -6.51
CA LEU A 309 10.13 8.49 -7.97
C LEU A 309 8.95 7.84 -8.69
N VAL A 310 8.44 6.71 -8.18
CA VAL A 310 7.26 6.04 -8.75
C VAL A 310 6.02 6.92 -8.65
N LEU A 311 5.78 7.53 -7.49
CA LEU A 311 4.65 8.44 -7.29
C LEU A 311 4.75 9.67 -8.22
N GLY A 312 5.93 10.26 -8.32
CA GLY A 312 6.22 11.38 -9.22
C GLY A 312 6.15 11.04 -10.71
N ALA A 313 6.48 9.80 -11.09
CA ALA A 313 6.31 9.31 -12.45
C ALA A 313 4.83 9.06 -12.78
N GLY A 314 4.07 8.49 -11.83
CA GLY A 314 2.64 8.23 -11.98
C GLY A 314 1.82 9.52 -12.15
N THR A 315 2.09 10.56 -11.38
CA THR A 315 1.42 11.86 -11.52
C THR A 315 1.65 12.50 -12.90
N ARG A 316 2.89 12.45 -13.41
CA ARG A 316 3.23 12.95 -14.76
C ARG A 316 2.61 12.11 -15.87
N ALA A 317 2.51 10.79 -15.69
CA ALA A 317 1.86 9.89 -16.63
C ALA A 317 0.35 10.18 -16.75
N LEU A 318 -0.30 10.55 -15.64
CA LEU A 318 -1.72 10.91 -15.62
C LEU A 318 -2.02 12.34 -16.10
N ALA A 319 -1.03 13.24 -16.04
CA ALA A 319 -1.15 14.63 -16.51
C ALA A 319 -0.96 14.79 -18.04
N GLY A 320 -0.46 13.77 -18.73
CA GLY A 320 -0.28 13.79 -20.18
C GLY A 320 -1.61 13.95 -20.91
N LYS A 321 -1.79 15.09 -21.60
CA LYS A 321 -2.94 15.27 -22.52
C LYS A 321 -2.94 14.15 -23.57
N PRO A 322 -4.11 13.62 -23.96
CA PRO A 322 -4.19 12.74 -25.11
C PRO A 322 -3.59 13.46 -26.34
N PRO A 323 -2.89 12.73 -27.24
CA PRO A 323 -2.36 13.33 -28.45
C PRO A 323 -3.50 14.02 -29.22
N ARG A 324 -3.30 15.30 -29.55
CA ARG A 324 -4.18 16.04 -30.46
C ARG A 324 -4.15 15.31 -31.80
N GLY A 325 -5.26 14.68 -32.18
CA GLY A 325 -5.35 13.92 -33.44
C GLY A 325 -6.59 13.06 -33.62
N ALA A 326 -7.32 12.71 -32.55
CA ALA A 326 -8.66 12.15 -32.70
C ALA A 326 -9.67 13.31 -32.73
N ALA A 327 -9.83 13.94 -33.90
CA ALA A 327 -11.00 14.76 -34.16
C ALA A 327 -12.26 13.89 -33.96
N PRO A 328 -13.32 14.40 -33.34
CA PRO A 328 -14.64 13.82 -33.52
C PRO A 328 -14.93 13.87 -35.02
N THR A 329 -15.20 12.71 -35.62
CA THR A 329 -15.85 12.69 -36.93
C THR A 329 -17.23 13.32 -36.73
N ASP A 330 -17.36 14.58 -37.11
CA ASP A 330 -18.63 15.27 -37.25
C ASP A 330 -19.50 14.40 -38.18
N HIS A 331 -20.51 13.76 -37.60
CA HIS A 331 -21.61 13.23 -38.38
C HIS A 331 -22.40 14.42 -38.93
N VAL A 332 -22.03 14.83 -40.13
CA VAL A 332 -22.93 15.52 -41.05
C VAL A 332 -24.20 14.69 -41.15
N THR A 333 -25.29 15.22 -40.61
CA THR A 333 -26.65 14.82 -41.01
C THR A 333 -27.28 16.03 -41.68
N THR A 334 -27.09 16.10 -42.99
CA THR A 334 -27.98 16.78 -43.91
C THR A 334 -29.09 15.80 -44.31
N HIS A 335 -30.33 16.29 -44.17
CA HIS A 335 -31.65 15.83 -44.67
C HIS A 335 -32.64 15.50 -43.57
#